data_AF-A0A5P2QUL7-F1
#
_entry.id   AF-A0A5P2QUL7-F1
#
_cell.length_a   1.000
_cell.length_b   1.000
_cell.length_c   1.000
_cell.angle_alpha   90.00
_cell.angle_beta   90.00
_cell.angle_gamma   90.00
#
_symmetry.space_group_name_H-M   'P 1'
#
loop_
_entity.id
_entity.type
_entity.pdbx_description
1 polymer ?
#
loop_
_entity_poly.entity_id
_entity_poly.type
_entity_poly.pdbx_seq_one_letter_code
_entity_poly.pdbx_strand_id
1 'polypeptide(L)'
;MPISVFPWPPVGAIGAEWTENAPVARLRSALTGRDQMQASQRKRRLASVQVSALARGRMGAGYSEMLKQMLEGGIHAVRLKSSPINWYLDEIQRQGLGTNAQPLAWRTGANPLAWRTAAGQPLLWFTGTVARGGAVTAVGIYWSMPVTGLPPNTTVARPGDFIRIFDISDPSISEVARVLRPATTDGAGAVTLKIDRQPTIANKGVDMAGQDEGVFRVDGALPRAVQTIGGDWSYTWSFREVFADEVGGFIERTGVWI
;
A
#
# COMPACT_ATOMS: atom_id res chain seq x y z
N MET A 1 11.49 22.70 8.70
CA MET A 1 11.20 23.03 7.28
C MET A 1 10.67 21.78 6.62
N PRO A 2 9.58 21.86 5.84
CA PRO A 2 9.01 20.69 5.16
C PRO A 2 10.02 20.07 4.19
N ILE A 3 9.88 18.78 3.92
CA ILE A 3 10.74 18.07 2.98
C ILE A 3 10.03 17.80 1.65
N SER A 4 10.82 17.72 0.58
CA SER A 4 10.35 17.20 -0.71
C SER A 4 10.08 15.69 -0.60
N VAL A 5 8.96 15.26 -1.17
CA VAL A 5 8.59 13.85 -1.34
C VAL A 5 8.53 13.56 -2.84
N PHE A 6 9.39 12.65 -3.30
CA PHE A 6 9.49 12.27 -4.70
C PHE A 6 8.73 10.96 -4.95
N PRO A 7 8.11 10.78 -6.13
CA PRO A 7 7.56 9.48 -6.50
C PRO A 7 8.69 8.47 -6.72
N TRP A 8 8.42 7.18 -6.45
CA TRP A 8 9.34 6.11 -6.86
C TRP A 8 9.61 6.18 -8.37
N PRO A 9 10.88 6.08 -8.82
CA PRO A 9 11.21 6.04 -10.23
C PRO A 9 10.47 4.89 -10.92
N PRO A 10 10.27 4.97 -12.24
CA PRO A 10 9.39 4.06 -12.94
C PRO A 10 10.14 2.77 -13.30
N VAL A 11 10.80 2.18 -12.30
CA VAL A 11 11.60 0.95 -12.35
C VAL A 11 10.96 -0.08 -11.43
N GLY A 12 10.76 -1.29 -11.95
CA GLY A 12 10.21 -2.39 -11.17
C GLY A 12 11.19 -2.90 -10.12
N ALA A 13 10.65 -3.40 -9.01
CA ALA A 13 11.43 -4.15 -8.04
C ALA A 13 11.64 -5.59 -8.55
N ILE A 14 12.87 -6.11 -8.42
CA ILE A 14 13.17 -7.54 -8.62
C ILE A 14 13.10 -8.33 -7.31
N GLY A 15 13.07 -7.62 -6.18
CA GLY A 15 12.86 -8.15 -4.84
C GLY A 15 12.35 -7.04 -3.94
N ALA A 16 11.45 -7.36 -3.02
CA ALA A 16 10.96 -6.41 -2.04
C ALA A 16 10.63 -7.10 -0.72
N GLU A 17 10.94 -6.44 0.38
CA GLU A 17 10.57 -6.82 1.74
C GLU A 17 9.82 -5.66 2.38
N TRP A 18 8.72 -5.98 3.05
CA TRP A 18 7.94 -5.02 3.83
C TRP A 18 7.78 -5.57 5.24
N THR A 19 8.27 -4.83 6.24
CA THR A 19 8.21 -5.23 7.64
C THR A 19 7.89 -4.02 8.52
N GLU A 20 7.74 -4.24 9.82
CA GLU A 20 7.36 -3.21 10.78
C GLU A 20 8.34 -3.19 11.95
N ASN A 21 8.74 -1.99 12.35
CA ASN A 21 9.53 -1.76 13.55
C ASN A 21 8.67 -1.02 14.57
N ALA A 22 8.50 -1.63 15.75
CA ALA A 22 7.86 -1.03 16.91
C ALA A 22 8.88 -0.99 18.06
N PRO A 23 9.65 0.12 18.20
CA PRO A 23 10.65 0.22 19.24
C PRO A 23 10.02 0.14 20.63
N VAL A 24 10.56 -0.74 21.48
CA VAL A 24 10.11 -0.95 22.86
C VAL A 24 11.30 -0.71 23.79
N ALA A 25 11.14 0.20 24.76
CA ALA A 25 12.03 0.29 25.90
C ALA A 25 11.66 -0.82 26.90
N ARG A 26 12.65 -1.62 27.30
CA ARG A 26 12.49 -2.70 28.28
C ARG A 26 13.33 -2.40 29.50
N LEU A 27 12.70 -2.40 30.67
CA LEU A 27 13.36 -2.31 31.97
C LEU A 27 12.97 -3.52 32.80
N ARG A 28 13.95 -4.20 33.39
CA ARG A 28 13.69 -5.28 34.34
C ARG A 28 13.85 -4.75 35.75
N SER A 29 12.78 -4.81 36.54
CA SER A 29 12.80 -4.34 37.93
C SER A 29 13.73 -5.22 38.76
N ALA A 30 14.74 -4.62 39.38
CA ALA A 30 15.65 -5.34 40.29
C ALA A 30 14.97 -5.77 41.61
N LEU A 31 13.91 -5.06 42.04
CA LEU A 31 13.16 -5.35 43.26
C LEU A 31 12.09 -6.43 43.08
N THR A 32 11.37 -6.40 41.95
CA THR A 32 10.22 -7.31 41.72
C THR A 32 10.50 -8.38 40.68
N GLY A 33 11.63 -8.31 39.98
CA GLY A 33 11.98 -9.21 38.88
C GLY A 33 11.11 -9.05 37.62
N ARG A 34 10.10 -8.17 37.65
CA ARG A 34 9.13 -7.97 36.56
C ARG A 34 9.74 -7.16 35.42
N ASP A 35 9.47 -7.60 34.19
CA ASP A 35 9.75 -6.84 32.99
C ASP A 35 8.67 -5.78 32.80
N GLN A 36 9.11 -4.52 32.70
CA GLN A 36 8.30 -3.39 32.29
C GLN A 36 8.71 -3.03 30.86
N MET A 37 7.73 -2.99 29.96
CA MET A 37 7.93 -2.66 28.56
C MET A 37 7.05 -1.47 28.21
N GLN A 38 7.64 -0.45 27.60
CA GLN A 38 6.93 0.72 27.11
C GLN A 38 7.28 0.94 25.64
N ALA A 39 6.26 1.24 24.82
CA ALA A 39 6.49 1.67 23.44
C ALA A 39 7.29 2.98 23.48
N SER A 40 8.53 2.95 23.01
CA SER A 40 9.44 4.11 23.10
C SER A 40 9.26 5.06 21.93
N GLN A 41 8.76 4.56 20.80
CA GLN A 41 8.51 5.34 19.59
C GLN A 41 7.26 4.85 18.86
N ARG A 42 6.74 5.69 17.96
CA ARG A 42 5.66 5.31 17.04
C ARG A 42 6.12 4.15 16.16
N LYS A 43 5.23 3.17 15.98
CA LYS A 43 5.43 2.06 15.04
C LYS A 43 5.59 2.59 13.62
N ARG A 44 6.54 2.03 12.86
CA ARG A 44 6.87 2.45 11.48
C ARG A 44 7.02 1.23 10.59
N ARG A 45 6.73 1.40 9.31
CA ARG A 45 7.09 0.43 8.28
C ARG A 45 8.55 0.58 7.87
N LEU A 46 9.19 -0.54 7.59
CA LEU A 46 10.49 -0.63 6.93
C LEU A 46 10.28 -1.33 5.59
N ALA A 47 11.00 -0.87 4.57
CA ALA A 47 10.96 -1.50 3.26
C ALA A 47 12.37 -1.70 2.71
N SER A 48 12.63 -2.88 2.16
CA SER A 48 13.84 -3.14 1.38
C SER A 48 13.41 -3.39 -0.07
N VAL A 49 13.97 -2.65 -1.02
CA VAL A 49 13.62 -2.78 -2.44
C VAL A 49 14.87 -2.99 -3.27
N GLN A 50 14.92 -4.10 -4.00
CA GLN A 50 16.00 -4.42 -4.92
C GLN A 50 15.58 -4.06 -6.34
N VAL A 51 16.43 -3.30 -7.03
CA VAL A 51 16.20 -2.83 -8.40
C VAL A 51 17.33 -3.33 -9.30
N SER A 52 16.96 -3.95 -10.42
CA SER A 52 17.91 -4.30 -11.49
C SER A 52 18.44 -3.03 -12.16
N ALA A 53 19.75 -2.94 -12.32
CA ALA A 53 20.39 -1.84 -13.01
C ALA A 53 20.07 -1.84 -14.52
N LEU A 54 19.84 -3.02 -15.09
CA LEU A 54 19.47 -3.20 -16.48
C LEU A 54 17.95 -3.10 -16.75
N ALA A 55 17.14 -2.85 -15.71
CA ALA A 55 15.69 -2.70 -15.84
C ALA A 55 15.28 -1.63 -16.86
N ARG A 56 14.08 -1.79 -17.42
CA ARG A 56 13.42 -0.84 -18.34
C ARG A 56 14.35 -0.39 -19.48
N GLY A 57 14.92 -1.33 -20.21
CA GLY A 57 15.81 -1.01 -21.32
C GLY A 57 17.14 -0.38 -20.88
N ARG A 58 17.76 -0.91 -19.81
CA ARG A 58 19.06 -0.46 -19.27
C ARG A 58 19.05 0.94 -18.64
N MET A 59 17.89 1.40 -18.20
CA MET A 59 17.73 2.71 -17.52
C MET A 59 17.69 2.59 -16.00
N GLY A 60 17.63 1.38 -15.43
CA GLY A 60 17.50 1.14 -13.99
C GLY A 60 18.57 1.83 -13.14
N ALA A 61 19.84 1.75 -13.57
CA ALA A 61 20.94 2.45 -12.91
C ALA A 61 20.78 3.98 -12.98
N GLY A 62 20.44 4.52 -14.16
CA GLY A 62 20.25 5.95 -14.35
C GLY A 62 19.17 6.52 -13.43
N TYR A 63 18.00 5.87 -13.36
CA TYR A 63 16.95 6.24 -12.42
C TYR A 63 17.38 6.16 -10.96
N SER A 64 18.15 5.13 -10.59
CA SER A 64 18.65 4.96 -9.23
C SER A 64 19.64 6.07 -8.85
N GLU A 65 20.55 6.45 -9.75
CA GLU A 65 21.50 7.55 -9.50
C GLU A 65 20.82 8.92 -9.47
N MET A 66 19.84 9.18 -10.35
CA MET A 66 19.04 10.41 -10.30
C MET A 66 18.25 10.51 -8.99
N LEU A 67 17.64 9.42 -8.55
CA LEU A 67 16.93 9.39 -7.26
C LEU A 67 17.89 9.74 -6.10
N LYS A 68 19.13 9.23 -6.10
CA LYS A 68 20.12 9.60 -5.06
C LYS A 68 20.42 11.10 -5.05
N GLN A 69 20.57 11.71 -6.22
CA GLN A 69 20.82 13.15 -6.33
C GLN A 69 19.63 13.94 -5.79
N MET A 70 18.40 13.55 -6.16
CA MET A 70 17.17 14.17 -5.67
C MET A 70 16.98 14.03 -4.16
N LEU A 71 17.48 12.96 -3.57
CA LEU A 71 17.36 12.73 -2.13
C LEU A 71 18.36 13.54 -1.29
N GLU A 72 19.26 14.32 -1.93
CA GLU A 72 20.19 15.28 -1.31
C GLU A 72 20.82 14.76 0.00
N GLY A 73 21.55 13.64 -0.06
CA GLY A 73 22.22 13.07 1.11
C GLY A 73 21.28 12.41 2.14
N GLY A 74 20.02 12.13 1.78
CA GLY A 74 19.04 11.41 2.61
C GLY A 74 18.04 12.31 3.35
N ILE A 75 18.00 13.60 3.04
CA ILE A 75 17.12 14.58 3.70
C ILE A 75 15.66 14.42 3.22
N HIS A 76 15.49 14.19 1.93
CA HIS A 76 14.19 14.06 1.28
C HIS A 76 13.67 12.63 1.34
N ALA A 77 12.40 12.46 0.99
CA ALA A 77 11.70 11.19 1.10
C ALA A 77 11.13 10.74 -0.24
N VAL A 78 10.77 9.47 -0.30
CA VAL A 78 10.16 8.83 -1.45
C VAL A 78 8.78 8.30 -1.05
N ARG A 79 7.80 8.51 -1.94
CA ARG A 79 6.49 7.89 -1.83
C ARG A 79 6.56 6.48 -2.39
N LEU A 80 6.37 5.49 -1.53
CA LEU A 80 6.33 4.08 -1.91
C LEU A 80 4.94 3.51 -1.66
N LYS A 81 4.57 2.55 -2.50
CA LYS A 81 3.38 1.73 -2.31
C LYS A 81 3.82 0.38 -1.76
N SER A 82 3.30 0.01 -0.59
CA SER A 82 3.58 -1.28 0.02
C SER A 82 2.93 -2.39 -0.76
N SER A 83 3.72 -3.39 -1.11
CA SER A 83 3.17 -4.61 -1.66
C SER A 83 2.75 -5.56 -0.54
N PRO A 84 1.74 -6.43 -0.78
CA PRO A 84 1.48 -7.55 0.11
C PRO A 84 2.72 -8.43 0.28
N ILE A 85 2.78 -9.25 1.34
CA ILE A 85 3.95 -10.13 1.59
C ILE A 85 4.24 -11.03 0.37
N ASN A 86 3.19 -11.59 -0.24
CA ASN A 86 3.29 -12.40 -1.46
C ASN A 86 2.99 -11.58 -2.72
N TRP A 87 3.76 -10.51 -2.94
CA TRP A 87 3.47 -9.52 -3.98
C TRP A 87 3.62 -9.97 -5.44
N TYR A 88 4.34 -11.05 -5.73
CA TYR A 88 4.58 -11.45 -7.12
C TYR A 88 3.51 -12.41 -7.63
N LEU A 89 3.44 -13.62 -7.08
CA LEU A 89 2.52 -14.65 -7.61
C LEU A 89 1.06 -14.42 -7.17
N ASP A 90 0.83 -14.10 -5.90
CA ASP A 90 -0.53 -14.00 -5.35
C ASP A 90 -1.24 -12.70 -5.75
N GLU A 91 -0.48 -11.63 -5.98
CA GLU A 91 -1.03 -10.34 -6.45
C GLU A 91 -1.42 -10.41 -7.92
N ILE A 92 -0.60 -11.02 -8.78
CA ILE A 92 -0.95 -11.26 -10.20
C ILE A 92 -2.25 -12.07 -10.28
N GLN A 93 -2.37 -13.12 -9.45
CA GLN A 93 -3.59 -13.91 -9.39
C GLN A 93 -4.80 -13.07 -8.96
N ARG A 94 -4.67 -12.23 -7.91
CA ARG A 94 -5.76 -11.39 -7.41
C ARG A 94 -6.20 -10.33 -8.42
N GLN A 95 -5.26 -9.65 -9.09
CA GLN A 95 -5.58 -8.70 -10.15
C GLN A 95 -6.34 -9.38 -11.31
N GLY A 96 -6.01 -10.63 -11.62
CA GLY A 96 -6.71 -11.45 -12.62
C GLY A 96 -8.14 -11.86 -12.25
N LEU A 97 -8.52 -11.83 -10.96
CA LEU A 97 -9.86 -12.21 -10.51
C LEU A 97 -10.92 -11.12 -10.69
N GLY A 98 -10.53 -9.92 -11.18
CA GLY A 98 -11.46 -8.80 -11.37
C GLY A 98 -12.08 -8.29 -10.05
N THR A 99 -11.46 -8.60 -8.91
CA THR A 99 -11.89 -8.23 -7.56
C THR A 99 -11.53 -6.80 -7.17
N ASN A 100 -11.19 -5.96 -8.16
CA ASN A 100 -10.87 -4.56 -8.01
C ASN A 100 -11.78 -3.74 -8.92
N ALA A 101 -12.68 -2.97 -8.32
CA ALA A 101 -13.55 -2.08 -9.04
C ALA A 101 -12.80 -0.78 -9.37
N GLN A 102 -12.76 -0.44 -10.66
CA GLN A 102 -12.22 0.85 -11.11
C GLN A 102 -13.35 1.75 -11.58
N PRO A 103 -13.45 3.01 -11.10
CA PRO A 103 -14.45 3.95 -11.59
C PRO A 103 -14.31 4.15 -13.10
N LEU A 104 -15.43 3.99 -13.80
CA LEU A 104 -15.52 4.19 -15.25
C LEU A 104 -16.10 5.57 -15.54
N ALA A 105 -15.28 6.41 -16.17
CA ALA A 105 -15.71 7.71 -16.68
C ALA A 105 -16.10 7.59 -18.15
N TRP A 106 -17.38 7.83 -18.44
CA TRP A 106 -17.88 7.92 -19.81
C TRP A 106 -17.47 9.27 -20.43
N ARG A 107 -17.18 9.26 -21.73
CA ARG A 107 -16.81 10.47 -22.47
C ARG A 107 -17.48 10.48 -23.84
N THR A 108 -17.74 11.68 -24.35
CA THR A 108 -18.01 11.93 -25.76
C THR A 108 -16.92 12.85 -26.30
N GLY A 109 -16.02 12.31 -27.13
CA GLY A 109 -14.76 12.98 -27.47
C GLY A 109 -13.94 13.29 -26.21
N ALA A 110 -13.51 14.55 -26.05
CA ALA A 110 -12.77 15.01 -24.86
C ALA A 110 -13.67 15.33 -23.64
N ASN A 111 -14.99 15.40 -23.83
CA ASN A 111 -15.92 15.87 -22.79
C ASN A 111 -16.38 14.72 -21.89
N PRO A 112 -16.25 14.85 -20.55
CA PRO A 112 -16.77 13.85 -19.61
C PRO A 112 -18.30 13.89 -19.56
N LEU A 113 -18.91 12.70 -19.55
CA LEU A 113 -20.35 12.51 -19.37
C LEU A 113 -20.65 12.24 -17.90
N ALA A 114 -21.31 13.19 -17.23
CA ALA A 114 -21.75 13.06 -15.84
C ALA A 114 -23.17 12.48 -15.78
N TRP A 115 -23.27 11.15 -15.73
CA TRP A 115 -24.56 10.47 -15.61
C TRP A 115 -25.21 10.75 -14.27
N ARG A 116 -26.53 10.92 -14.28
CA ARG A 116 -27.35 11.09 -13.08
C ARG A 116 -28.56 10.19 -13.15
N THR A 117 -29.04 9.73 -12.00
CA THR A 117 -30.34 9.07 -11.88
C THR A 117 -31.45 10.07 -12.20
N ALA A 118 -32.68 9.58 -12.44
CA ALA A 118 -33.85 10.45 -12.60
C ALA A 118 -34.09 11.38 -11.40
N ALA A 119 -33.62 10.99 -10.21
CA ALA A 119 -33.67 11.80 -8.98
C ALA A 119 -32.48 12.79 -8.85
N GLY A 120 -31.64 12.91 -9.88
CA GLY A 120 -30.53 13.88 -9.92
C GLY A 120 -29.24 13.44 -9.22
N GLN A 121 -29.21 12.25 -8.62
CA GLN A 121 -28.01 11.72 -7.94
C GLN A 121 -26.96 11.24 -8.95
N PRO A 122 -25.65 11.46 -8.71
CA PRO A 122 -24.60 10.93 -9.59
C PRO A 122 -24.74 9.41 -9.78
N LEU A 123 -24.70 8.97 -11.03
CA LEU A 123 -24.66 7.55 -11.37
C LEU A 123 -23.22 7.18 -11.72
N LEU A 124 -22.61 6.38 -10.85
CA LEU A 124 -21.24 5.91 -11.01
C LEU A 124 -21.22 4.53 -11.66
N TRP A 125 -20.32 4.38 -12.63
CA TRP A 125 -20.07 3.13 -13.32
C TRP A 125 -18.72 2.57 -12.86
N PHE A 126 -18.60 1.25 -12.85
CA PHE A 126 -17.36 0.58 -12.48
C PHE A 126 -17.03 -0.48 -13.52
N THR A 127 -15.75 -0.67 -13.81
CA THR A 127 -15.25 -1.88 -14.45
C THR A 127 -14.80 -2.86 -13.36
N GLY A 128 -15.00 -4.16 -13.59
CA GLY A 128 -14.70 -5.20 -12.61
C GLY A 128 -15.85 -5.39 -11.61
N THR A 129 -15.59 -6.16 -10.57
CA THR A 129 -16.60 -6.57 -9.59
C THR A 129 -16.57 -5.66 -8.37
N VAL A 130 -17.69 -5.00 -8.09
CA VAL A 130 -17.84 -4.17 -6.88
C VAL A 130 -18.25 -5.05 -5.71
N ALA A 131 -17.28 -5.54 -4.94
CA ALA A 131 -17.57 -6.25 -3.70
C ALA A 131 -18.07 -5.26 -2.65
N ARG A 132 -19.09 -5.65 -1.87
CA ARG A 132 -19.74 -4.80 -0.87
C ARG A 132 -19.35 -5.21 0.53
N GLY A 133 -18.86 -4.26 1.32
CA GLY A 133 -18.59 -4.43 2.74
C GLY A 133 -19.85 -4.16 3.56
N GLY A 134 -20.20 -5.08 4.46
CA GLY A 134 -21.31 -4.93 5.39
C GLY A 134 -20.91 -4.28 6.73
N ALA A 135 -21.76 -4.45 7.73
CA ALA A 135 -21.55 -3.88 9.07
C ALA A 135 -20.33 -4.51 9.75
N VAL A 136 -19.46 -3.66 10.30
CA VAL A 136 -18.21 -4.08 10.94
C VAL A 136 -18.44 -4.29 12.42
N THR A 137 -17.98 -5.42 12.96
CA THR A 137 -18.11 -5.77 14.37
C THR A 137 -16.76 -5.95 15.03
N ALA A 138 -16.63 -5.50 16.29
CA ALA A 138 -15.41 -5.69 17.07
C ALA A 138 -15.27 -7.16 17.49
N VAL A 139 -14.06 -7.70 17.36
CA VAL A 139 -13.68 -9.04 17.80
C VAL A 139 -12.36 -8.94 18.57
N GLY A 140 -12.46 -8.67 19.87
CA GLY A 140 -11.31 -8.33 20.71
C GLY A 140 -10.73 -6.97 20.31
N ILE A 141 -9.42 -6.92 20.04
CA ILE A 141 -8.74 -5.70 19.55
C ILE A 141 -8.81 -5.53 18.02
N TYR A 142 -9.46 -6.45 17.32
CA TYR A 142 -9.56 -6.49 15.87
C TYR A 142 -11.00 -6.36 15.40
N TRP A 143 -11.21 -6.36 14.09
CA TRP A 143 -12.51 -6.12 13.49
C TRP A 143 -12.88 -7.20 12.49
N SER A 144 -14.17 -7.43 12.35
CA SER A 144 -14.76 -8.40 11.44
C SER A 144 -15.70 -7.69 10.47
N MET A 145 -15.50 -7.88 9.17
CA MET A 145 -16.27 -7.24 8.11
C MET A 145 -16.78 -8.29 7.13
N PRO A 146 -18.10 -8.52 7.02
CA PRO A 146 -18.67 -9.35 5.96
C PRO A 146 -18.50 -8.64 4.62
N VAL A 147 -18.17 -9.40 3.59
CA VAL A 147 -17.99 -8.93 2.21
C VAL A 147 -18.73 -9.87 1.27
N THR A 148 -19.47 -9.32 0.32
CA THR A 148 -20.23 -10.08 -0.69
C THR A 148 -19.93 -9.60 -2.09
N GLY A 149 -20.30 -10.41 -3.09
CA GLY A 149 -20.09 -10.10 -4.50
C GLY A 149 -18.68 -10.44 -4.98
N LEU A 150 -17.96 -11.34 -4.31
CA LEU A 150 -16.66 -11.83 -4.77
C LEU A 150 -16.83 -13.12 -5.60
N PRO A 151 -15.81 -13.56 -6.36
CA PRO A 151 -15.85 -14.87 -7.02
C PRO A 151 -16.12 -15.99 -6.01
N PRO A 152 -17.01 -16.97 -6.30
CA PRO A 152 -17.36 -18.04 -5.37
C PRO A 152 -16.20 -19.03 -5.19
N ASN A 153 -16.16 -19.70 -4.03
CA ASN A 153 -15.19 -20.76 -3.69
C ASN A 153 -13.72 -20.39 -3.94
N THR A 154 -13.38 -19.12 -3.76
CA THR A 154 -12.07 -18.57 -4.13
C THR A 154 -11.40 -17.96 -2.90
N THR A 155 -10.10 -18.22 -2.74
CA THR A 155 -9.29 -17.50 -1.74
C THR A 155 -9.01 -16.10 -2.26
N VAL A 156 -9.63 -15.11 -1.61
CA VAL A 156 -9.62 -13.70 -2.02
C VAL A 156 -8.61 -12.85 -1.25
N ALA A 157 -8.19 -13.29 -0.06
CA ALA A 157 -7.14 -12.66 0.72
C ALA A 157 -6.43 -13.65 1.65
N ARG A 158 -5.18 -13.34 1.95
CA ARG A 158 -4.28 -14.06 2.86
C ARG A 158 -3.86 -13.14 4.02
N PRO A 159 -3.33 -13.69 5.13
CA PRO A 159 -2.78 -12.88 6.21
C PRO A 159 -1.69 -11.93 5.69
N GLY A 160 -1.76 -10.66 6.06
CA GLY A 160 -0.82 -9.64 5.61
C GLY A 160 -1.25 -8.88 4.36
N ASP A 161 -2.27 -9.37 3.64
CA ASP A 161 -2.78 -8.67 2.46
C ASP A 161 -3.47 -7.36 2.84
N PHE A 162 -3.29 -6.35 1.99
CA PHE A 162 -4.00 -5.09 2.09
C PHE A 162 -5.28 -5.14 1.24
N ILE A 163 -6.35 -4.58 1.79
CA ILE A 163 -7.60 -4.34 1.08
C ILE A 163 -7.86 -2.83 1.05
N ARG A 164 -8.41 -2.35 -0.06
CA ARG A 164 -8.87 -0.96 -0.17
C ARG A 164 -10.36 -0.92 0.08
N ILE A 165 -10.78 -0.11 1.03
CA ILE A 165 -12.19 0.16 1.34
C ILE A 165 -12.47 1.57 0.83
N PHE A 166 -13.46 1.74 -0.03
CA PHE A 166 -13.79 3.03 -0.64
C PHE A 166 -15.28 3.33 -0.49
N ASP A 167 -15.64 4.61 -0.53
CA ASP A 167 -17.05 4.98 -0.59
C ASP A 167 -17.57 4.74 -2.01
N ILE A 168 -18.60 3.91 -2.16
CA ILE A 168 -19.18 3.63 -3.49
C ILE A 168 -19.75 4.89 -4.15
N SER A 169 -20.20 5.86 -3.35
CA SER A 169 -20.73 7.15 -3.83
C SER A 169 -19.63 8.15 -4.16
N ASP A 170 -18.45 8.01 -3.58
CA ASP A 170 -17.26 8.81 -3.88
C ASP A 170 -15.97 7.97 -3.71
N PRO A 171 -15.53 7.28 -4.77
CA PRO A 171 -14.38 6.38 -4.70
C PRO A 171 -13.04 7.06 -4.41
N SER A 172 -12.99 8.40 -4.41
CA SER A 172 -11.81 9.17 -4.01
C SER A 172 -11.60 9.11 -2.49
N ILE A 173 -12.67 8.89 -1.73
CA ILE A 173 -12.62 8.62 -0.29
C ILE A 173 -12.32 7.14 -0.11
N SER A 174 -11.12 6.83 0.37
CA SER A 174 -10.70 5.45 0.61
C SER A 174 -9.79 5.31 1.81
N GLU A 175 -9.82 4.11 2.38
CA GLU A 175 -9.02 3.67 3.50
C GLU A 175 -8.41 2.31 3.17
N VAL A 176 -7.26 2.00 3.77
CA VAL A 176 -6.61 0.70 3.64
C VAL A 176 -6.64 -0.03 4.96
N ALA A 177 -6.98 -1.32 4.92
CA ALA A 177 -6.94 -2.21 6.06
C ALA A 177 -6.12 -3.46 5.74
N ARG A 178 -5.57 -4.12 6.76
CA ARG A 178 -4.81 -5.36 6.60
C ARG A 178 -5.62 -6.56 7.05
N VAL A 179 -5.60 -7.62 6.25
CA VAL A 179 -6.25 -8.89 6.55
C VAL A 179 -5.39 -9.72 7.50
N LEU A 180 -6.02 -10.27 8.54
CA LEU A 180 -5.35 -10.98 9.62
C LEU A 180 -5.42 -12.51 9.49
N ARG A 181 -6.29 -13.03 8.62
CA ARG A 181 -6.49 -14.46 8.41
C ARG A 181 -6.85 -14.76 6.95
N PRO A 182 -6.63 -15.98 6.45
CA PRO A 182 -7.09 -16.35 5.12
C PRO A 182 -8.60 -16.15 4.98
N ALA A 183 -9.01 -15.65 3.82
CA ALA A 183 -10.40 -15.41 3.46
C ALA A 183 -10.71 -16.17 2.16
N THR A 184 -11.51 -17.22 2.30
CA THR A 184 -12.06 -17.99 1.18
C THR A 184 -13.56 -17.76 1.14
N THR A 185 -14.06 -17.38 -0.03
CA THR A 185 -15.49 -17.16 -0.26
C THR A 185 -16.25 -18.48 -0.30
N ASP A 186 -17.53 -18.43 0.08
CA ASP A 186 -18.45 -19.55 -0.08
C ASP A 186 -18.98 -19.65 -1.53
N GLY A 187 -19.93 -20.56 -1.75
CA GLY A 187 -20.57 -20.76 -3.05
C GLY A 187 -21.39 -19.56 -3.55
N ALA A 188 -21.70 -18.60 -2.68
CA ALA A 188 -22.39 -17.35 -3.03
C ALA A 188 -21.42 -16.17 -3.22
N GLY A 189 -20.11 -16.38 -3.08
CA GLY A 189 -19.14 -15.30 -3.17
C GLY A 189 -19.12 -14.39 -1.93
N ALA A 190 -19.54 -14.92 -0.77
CA ALA A 190 -19.53 -14.20 0.51
C ALA A 190 -18.37 -14.67 1.39
N VAL A 191 -17.79 -13.75 2.17
CA VAL A 191 -16.74 -14.05 3.14
C VAL A 191 -16.73 -13.02 4.27
N THR A 192 -16.28 -13.42 5.46
CA THR A 192 -16.07 -12.48 6.57
C THR A 192 -14.58 -12.21 6.76
N LEU A 193 -14.12 -11.02 6.41
CA LEU A 193 -12.74 -10.58 6.60
C LEU A 193 -12.47 -10.25 8.06
N LYS A 194 -11.32 -10.68 8.58
CA LYS A 194 -10.80 -10.22 9.88
C LYS A 194 -9.71 -9.18 9.61
N ILE A 195 -9.88 -7.96 10.08
CA ILE A 195 -9.04 -6.80 9.73
C ILE A 195 -8.46 -6.10 10.96
N ASP A 196 -7.37 -5.36 10.75
CA ASP A 196 -6.56 -4.72 11.79
C ASP A 196 -7.18 -3.44 12.39
N ARG A 197 -8.11 -2.79 11.68
CA ARG A 197 -8.70 -1.50 12.08
C ARG A 197 -10.18 -1.41 11.74
N GLN A 198 -10.88 -0.50 12.42
CA GLN A 198 -12.26 -0.16 12.10
C GLN A 198 -12.29 0.77 10.88
N PRO A 199 -12.94 0.39 9.77
CA PRO A 199 -13.17 1.31 8.66
C PRO A 199 -14.16 2.40 9.05
N THR A 200 -13.92 3.65 8.66
CA THR A 200 -14.81 4.78 8.96
C THR A 200 -15.84 5.06 7.87
N ILE A 201 -15.58 4.61 6.64
CA ILE A 201 -16.49 4.73 5.48
C ILE A 201 -17.79 3.95 5.72
N ALA A 202 -18.95 4.58 5.55
CA ALA A 202 -20.25 3.93 5.72
C ALA A 202 -20.64 3.02 4.53
N ASN A 203 -20.62 3.57 3.31
CA ASN A 203 -21.06 2.90 2.08
C ASN A 203 -19.89 2.17 1.39
N LYS A 204 -19.49 1.02 1.95
CA LYS A 204 -18.22 0.34 1.65
C LYS A 204 -18.25 -0.46 0.35
N GLY A 205 -17.45 -0.04 -0.62
CA GLY A 205 -16.90 -0.89 -1.67
C GLY A 205 -15.56 -1.47 -1.21
N VAL A 206 -15.25 -2.70 -1.59
CA VAL A 206 -14.03 -3.40 -1.16
C VAL A 206 -13.28 -3.91 -2.38
N ASP A 207 -12.02 -3.49 -2.53
CA ASP A 207 -11.09 -4.07 -3.48
C ASP A 207 -10.12 -5.00 -2.73
N MET A 208 -9.93 -6.20 -3.29
CA MET A 208 -9.10 -7.24 -2.66
C MET A 208 -7.61 -7.12 -3.00
N ALA A 209 -7.25 -6.23 -3.93
CA ALA A 209 -5.87 -5.86 -4.24
C ALA A 209 -5.62 -4.41 -3.80
N GLY A 210 -5.28 -4.24 -2.52
CA GLY A 210 -4.81 -2.98 -1.99
C GLY A 210 -3.29 -2.90 -2.01
N GLN A 211 -2.78 -1.69 -2.17
CA GLN A 211 -1.47 -1.31 -1.70
C GLN A 211 -1.66 -0.18 -0.70
N ASP A 212 -0.96 -0.22 0.42
CA ASP A 212 -0.92 0.92 1.32
C ASP A 212 0.18 1.88 0.86
N GLU A 213 -0.05 3.18 0.96
CA GLU A 213 0.96 4.16 0.56
C GLU A 213 1.64 4.74 1.80
N GLY A 214 2.91 5.12 1.65
CA GLY A 214 3.65 5.76 2.72
C GLY A 214 4.77 6.63 2.19
N VAL A 215 5.27 7.52 3.05
CA VAL A 215 6.42 8.36 2.79
C VAL A 215 7.61 7.79 3.54
N PHE A 216 8.69 7.54 2.82
CA PHE A 216 9.84 6.81 3.32
C PHE A 216 11.14 7.58 3.10
N ARG A 217 11.98 7.66 4.12
CA ARG A 217 13.37 8.07 3.96
C ARG A 217 14.25 6.87 3.77
N VAL A 218 15.40 7.07 3.12
CA VAL A 218 16.44 6.05 3.06
C VAL A 218 16.94 5.79 4.49
N ASP A 219 16.95 4.51 4.88
CA ASP A 219 17.45 4.06 6.17
C ASP A 219 18.91 3.68 6.01
N GLY A 220 19.81 4.53 6.52
CA GLY A 220 21.25 4.37 6.38
C GLY A 220 21.84 5.08 5.15
N ALA A 221 22.93 4.53 4.63
CA ALA A 221 23.64 5.11 3.48
C ALA A 221 22.88 4.88 2.17
N LEU A 222 22.98 5.83 1.24
CA LEU A 222 22.48 5.65 -0.12
C LEU A 222 23.12 4.41 -0.77
N PRO A 223 22.34 3.60 -1.51
CA PRO A 223 22.84 2.33 -2.02
C PRO A 223 23.98 2.54 -3.00
N ARG A 224 24.97 1.66 -2.96
CA ARG A 224 26.04 1.61 -3.95
C ARG A 224 25.91 0.32 -4.74
N ALA A 225 26.15 0.38 -6.04
CA ALA A 225 26.17 -0.78 -6.89
C ALA A 225 27.35 -0.68 -7.84
N VAL A 226 28.22 -1.68 -7.83
CA VAL A 226 29.37 -1.75 -8.74
C VAL A 226 28.92 -2.51 -9.98
N GLN A 227 29.08 -1.89 -11.14
CA GLN A 227 28.80 -2.53 -12.41
C GLN A 227 29.81 -3.64 -12.66
N THR A 228 29.32 -4.86 -12.89
CA THR A 228 30.14 -5.99 -13.30
C THR A 228 30.44 -5.93 -14.80
N ILE A 229 31.54 -6.56 -15.22
CA ILE A 229 31.94 -6.63 -16.65
C ILE A 229 30.93 -7.46 -17.47
N GLY A 230 30.18 -8.37 -16.81
CA GLY A 230 29.10 -9.13 -17.42
C GLY A 230 27.97 -9.41 -16.42
N GLY A 231 26.75 -9.57 -16.94
CA GLY A 231 25.55 -9.81 -16.15
C GLY A 231 24.86 -8.54 -15.65
N ASP A 232 23.73 -8.74 -15.00
CA ASP A 232 23.00 -7.67 -14.31
C ASP A 232 23.63 -7.39 -12.94
N TRP A 233 23.47 -6.16 -12.47
CA TRP A 233 23.82 -5.75 -11.10
C TRP A 233 22.62 -5.03 -10.49
N SER A 234 22.59 -4.87 -9.17
CA SER A 234 21.39 -4.36 -8.50
C SER A 234 21.67 -3.32 -7.44
N TYR A 235 20.71 -2.43 -7.25
CA TYR A 235 20.66 -1.49 -6.13
C TYR A 235 19.72 -2.04 -5.06
N THR A 236 20.19 -2.11 -3.82
CA THR A 236 19.37 -2.49 -2.66
C THR A 236 19.05 -1.26 -1.84
N TRP A 237 17.83 -0.76 -1.94
CA TRP A 237 17.35 0.37 -1.16
C TRP A 237 16.78 -0.10 0.16
N SER A 238 17.14 0.55 1.25
CA SER A 238 16.53 0.36 2.57
C SER A 238 15.80 1.63 2.96
N PHE A 239 14.59 1.48 3.46
CA PHE A 239 13.66 2.57 3.70
C PHE A 239 13.02 2.47 5.08
N ARG A 240 12.75 3.63 5.67
CA ARG A 240 12.02 3.77 6.92
C ARG A 240 10.91 4.81 6.75
N GLU A 241 9.71 4.47 7.21
CA GLU A 241 8.57 5.35 7.17
C GLU A 241 8.77 6.59 8.06
N VAL A 242 8.36 7.74 7.52
CA VAL A 242 8.41 9.05 8.17
C VAL A 242 7.02 9.68 8.10
N PHE A 243 6.64 10.37 9.18
CA PHE A 243 5.35 11.05 9.25
C PHE A 243 5.51 12.56 9.12
N ALA A 244 4.47 13.24 8.63
CA ALA A 244 4.53 14.66 8.29
C ALA A 244 4.86 15.54 9.52
N ASP A 245 4.32 15.17 10.67
CA ASP A 245 4.55 15.83 11.97
C ASP A 245 6.02 15.76 12.42
N GLU A 246 6.78 14.77 11.94
CA GLU A 246 8.19 14.57 12.33
C GLU A 246 9.16 15.46 11.54
N VAL A 247 8.73 15.94 10.37
CA VAL A 247 9.58 16.68 9.42
C VAL A 247 9.02 18.04 9.06
N GLY A 248 8.01 18.52 9.80
CA GLY A 248 7.40 19.83 9.56
C GLY A 248 6.61 19.90 8.25
N GLY A 249 6.08 18.76 7.77
CA GLY A 249 5.23 18.65 6.57
C GLY A 249 5.92 18.04 5.35
N PHE A 250 5.09 17.69 4.35
CA PHE A 250 5.51 17.14 3.07
C PHE A 250 5.18 18.09 1.92
N ILE A 251 6.11 18.21 0.97
CA ILE A 251 5.89 18.88 -0.31
C ILE A 251 6.04 17.83 -1.41
N GLU A 252 4.92 17.40 -2.00
CA GLU A 252 4.93 16.41 -3.09
C GLU A 252 5.53 17.00 -4.37
N ARG A 253 6.50 16.29 -4.95
CA ARG A 253 7.11 16.60 -6.25
C ARG A 253 6.53 15.66 -7.30
N THR A 254 5.28 15.89 -7.68
CA THR A 254 4.61 15.08 -8.70
C THR A 254 5.22 15.34 -10.09
N GLY A 255 5.14 14.37 -11.01
CA GLY A 255 5.56 14.53 -12.40
C GLY A 255 7.07 14.46 -12.68
N VAL A 256 7.90 14.09 -11.70
CA VAL A 256 9.37 14.07 -11.83
C VAL A 256 9.89 13.11 -12.92
N TRP A 257 9.14 12.05 -13.21
CA TRP A 257 9.54 10.99 -14.14
C TRP A 257 8.71 10.92 -15.42
N ILE A 258 7.81 11.88 -15.63
CA ILE A 258 6.83 11.91 -16.72
C ILE A 258 7.28 12.89 -17.80
#